data_AF-A0A1U9KTT7-F1
#
_entry.id   AF-A0A1U9KTT7-F1
#
_cell.length_a   1.000
_cell.length_b   1.000
_cell.length_c   1.000
_cell.angle_alpha   90.00
_cell.angle_beta   90.00
_cell.angle_gamma   90.00
#
_symmetry.space_group_name_H-M   'P 1'
#
loop_
_entity.id
_entity.type
_entity.pdbx_description
1 polymer ?
#
loop_
_entity_poly.entity_id
_entity_poly.type
_entity_poly.pdbx_seq_one_letter_code
_entity_poly.pdbx_strand_id
1 'polypeptide(L)'
;MLPKRGNIRRKSPDRFAREIGEALRGELGASHKAIKTVMGWTGASERSAKNWLSGTHGPGGWHLILLARQSEAVIAAILRLAERDQLIPGVRLRALQVLLLQTATEIGDAFITDQRRGPRV
;
A
#
# COMPACT_ATOMS: atom_id res chain seq x y z
N MET A 1 -25.68 -39.56 -11.14
CA MET A 1 -24.72 -38.47 -11.45
C MET A 1 -25.00 -37.31 -10.49
N LEU A 2 -24.02 -36.93 -9.66
CA LEU A 2 -24.19 -35.83 -8.70
C LEU A 2 -23.78 -34.50 -9.36
N PRO A 3 -24.60 -33.44 -9.29
CA PRO A 3 -24.23 -32.14 -9.83
C PRO A 3 -23.05 -31.58 -9.03
N LYS A 4 -22.04 -31.10 -9.74
CA LYS A 4 -20.81 -30.52 -9.20
C LYS A 4 -21.17 -29.35 -8.27
N ARG A 5 -21.05 -29.54 -6.95
CA ARG A 5 -21.26 -28.50 -5.94
C ARG A 5 -20.32 -27.35 -6.24
N GLY A 6 -20.87 -26.21 -6.65
CA GLY A 6 -20.12 -24.97 -6.83
C GLY A 6 -19.40 -24.64 -5.52
N ASN A 7 -18.09 -24.44 -5.61
CA ASN A 7 -17.23 -24.16 -4.45
C ASN A 7 -17.86 -23.06 -3.60
N ILE A 8 -18.07 -23.36 -2.32
CA ILE A 8 -18.48 -22.42 -1.28
C ILE A 8 -17.41 -21.33 -1.24
N ARG A 9 -17.64 -20.22 -1.95
CA ARG A 9 -16.79 -19.03 -1.92
C ARG A 9 -16.93 -18.43 -0.52
N ARG A 10 -16.02 -18.81 0.39
CA ARG A 10 -15.87 -18.20 1.70
C ARG A 10 -15.76 -16.68 1.49
N LYS A 11 -16.56 -15.90 2.21
CA LYS A 11 -16.83 -14.44 2.03
C LYS A 11 -15.72 -13.48 2.52
N SER A 12 -14.47 -13.92 2.68
CA SER A 12 -13.32 -13.02 2.96
C SER A 12 -12.58 -12.40 1.73
N PRO A 13 -12.77 -12.82 0.46
CA PRO A 13 -12.17 -12.22 -0.74
C PRO A 13 -12.63 -10.79 -1.07
N ASP A 14 -13.80 -10.38 -0.56
CA ASP A 14 -14.47 -9.16 -1.02
C ASP A 14 -13.69 -7.89 -0.64
N ARG A 15 -13.08 -7.86 0.56
CA ARG A 15 -12.28 -6.72 0.98
C ARG A 15 -10.99 -6.60 0.19
N PHE A 16 -10.25 -7.70 0.02
CA PHE A 16 -9.02 -7.72 -0.76
C PHE A 16 -9.28 -7.30 -2.21
N ALA A 17 -10.26 -7.92 -2.87
CA ALA A 17 -10.60 -7.59 -4.24
C ALA A 17 -11.00 -6.12 -4.40
N ARG A 18 -11.83 -5.60 -3.49
CA ARG A 18 -12.26 -4.20 -3.51
C ARG A 18 -11.10 -3.23 -3.33
N GLU A 19 -10.26 -3.44 -2.33
CA GLU A 19 -9.14 -2.52 -2.00
C GLU A 19 -8.10 -2.50 -3.13
N ILE A 20 -7.81 -3.66 -3.74
CA ILE A 20 -6.92 -3.72 -4.91
C ILE A 20 -7.58 -3.05 -6.12
N GLY A 21 -8.88 -3.27 -6.35
CA GLY A 21 -9.61 -2.63 -7.46
C GLY A 21 -9.72 -1.12 -7.30
N GLU A 22 -9.92 -0.63 -6.08
CA GLU A 22 -9.89 0.80 -5.75
C GLU A 22 -8.51 1.40 -5.94
N ALA A 23 -7.45 0.71 -5.50
CA ALA A 23 -6.08 1.15 -5.72
C ALA A 23 -5.74 1.28 -7.22
N LEU A 24 -6.05 0.26 -8.01
CA LEU A 24 -5.82 0.27 -9.45
C LEU A 24 -6.63 1.36 -10.16
N ARG A 25 -7.90 1.56 -9.77
CA ARG A 25 -8.73 2.64 -10.34
C ARG A 25 -8.26 4.02 -9.90
N GLY A 26 -7.77 4.16 -8.67
CA GLY A 26 -7.20 5.41 -8.16
C GLY A 26 -5.95 5.81 -8.95
N GLU A 27 -5.12 4.86 -9.34
CA GLU A 27 -3.88 5.10 -10.08
C GLU A 27 -4.09 5.22 -11.61
N LEU A 28 -4.90 4.33 -12.20
CA LEU A 28 -5.04 4.19 -13.66
C LEU A 28 -6.34 4.80 -14.22
N GLY A 29 -7.28 5.13 -13.35
CA GLY A 29 -8.65 5.49 -13.73
C GLY A 29 -9.52 4.28 -14.08
N ALA A 30 -10.75 4.54 -14.53
CA ALA A 30 -11.75 3.52 -14.85
C ALA A 30 -11.95 3.29 -16.38
N SER A 31 -10.92 3.52 -17.19
CA SER A 31 -11.03 3.51 -18.66
C SER A 31 -10.59 2.18 -19.30
N HIS A 32 -10.91 2.00 -20.58
CA HIS A 32 -10.38 0.87 -21.36
C HIS A 32 -8.84 0.85 -21.40
N LYS A 33 -8.19 2.01 -21.29
CA LYS A 33 -6.74 2.14 -21.19
C LYS A 33 -6.22 1.46 -19.91
N ALA A 34 -6.88 1.64 -18.77
CA ALA A 34 -6.50 0.99 -17.51
C ALA A 34 -6.52 -0.54 -17.64
N ILE A 35 -7.54 -1.08 -18.32
CA ILE A 35 -7.63 -2.52 -18.60
C ILE A 35 -6.43 -3.00 -19.42
N LYS A 36 -6.08 -2.30 -20.50
CA LYS A 36 -4.92 -2.67 -21.33
C LYS A 36 -3.59 -2.52 -20.59
N THR A 37 -3.44 -1.51 -19.74
CA THR A 37 -2.26 -1.35 -18.88
C THR A 37 -2.11 -2.53 -17.92
N VAL A 38 -3.18 -2.89 -17.20
CA VAL A 38 -3.18 -4.04 -16.28
C VAL A 38 -2.84 -5.34 -17.02
N MET A 39 -3.39 -5.55 -18.22
CA MET A 39 -3.02 -6.70 -19.05
C MET A 39 -1.54 -6.67 -19.45
N GLY A 40 -1.02 -5.51 -19.85
CA GLY A 40 0.38 -5.34 -20.23
C GLY A 40 1.34 -5.64 -19.07
N TRP A 41 1.00 -5.22 -17.85
CA TRP A 41 1.81 -5.49 -16.66
C TRP A 41 1.79 -6.96 -16.22
N THR A 42 0.68 -7.66 -16.44
CA THR A 42 0.42 -8.96 -15.80
C THR A 42 0.36 -10.14 -16.76
N GLY A 43 0.21 -9.90 -18.07
CA GLY A 43 -0.10 -10.93 -19.07
C GLY A 43 -1.50 -11.54 -18.92
N ALA A 44 -2.36 -10.99 -18.06
CA ALA A 44 -3.67 -11.54 -17.78
C ALA A 44 -4.68 -11.28 -18.91
N SER A 45 -5.75 -12.08 -18.93
CA SER A 45 -6.86 -11.86 -19.87
C SER A 45 -7.62 -10.57 -19.55
N GLU A 46 -8.29 -10.02 -20.57
CA GLU A 46 -9.11 -8.82 -20.41
C GLU A 46 -10.21 -9.00 -19.36
N ARG A 47 -10.80 -10.21 -19.28
CA ARG A 47 -11.81 -10.54 -18.27
C ARG A 47 -11.25 -10.46 -16.85
N SER A 48 -10.04 -10.98 -16.62
CA SER A 48 -9.38 -10.91 -15.31
C SER A 48 -9.06 -9.47 -14.95
N ALA A 49 -8.49 -8.70 -15.88
CA ALA A 49 -8.20 -7.28 -15.67
C ALA A 49 -9.47 -6.48 -15.32
N LYS A 50 -10.58 -6.70 -16.04
CA LYS A 50 -11.89 -6.12 -15.73
C LYS A 50 -12.37 -6.48 -14.32
N ASN A 51 -12.29 -7.76 -13.94
CA ASN A 51 -12.72 -8.22 -12.63
C ASN A 51 -11.90 -7.63 -11.48
N TRP A 52 -10.59 -7.42 -11.70
CA TRP A 52 -9.69 -6.83 -10.71
C TRP A 52 -9.98 -5.34 -10.55
N LEU A 53 -10.11 -4.61 -11.66
CA LEU A 53 -10.45 -3.18 -11.66
C LEU A 53 -11.84 -2.92 -11.06
N SER A 54 -12.82 -3.81 -11.28
CA SER A 54 -14.14 -3.71 -10.66
C SER A 54 -14.16 -4.13 -9.18
N GLY A 55 -13.08 -4.74 -8.69
CA GLY A 55 -13.01 -5.32 -7.36
C GLY A 55 -13.94 -6.52 -7.14
N THR A 56 -14.48 -7.11 -8.22
CA THR A 56 -15.38 -8.28 -8.14
C THR A 56 -14.61 -9.54 -7.77
N HIS A 57 -13.40 -9.70 -8.29
CA HIS A 57 -12.47 -10.77 -7.93
C HIS A 57 -11.08 -10.18 -7.75
N GLY A 58 -10.33 -10.72 -6.79
CA GLY A 58 -8.94 -10.31 -6.58
C GLY A 58 -7.99 -10.99 -7.57
N PRO A 59 -6.81 -10.41 -7.82
CA PRO A 59 -5.74 -11.11 -8.52
C PRO A 59 -5.22 -12.30 -7.69
N GLY A 60 -4.84 -13.38 -8.38
CA GLY A 60 -4.07 -14.45 -7.75
C GLY A 60 -2.67 -13.97 -7.36
N GLY A 61 -1.97 -14.72 -6.50
CA GLY A 61 -0.69 -14.30 -5.91
C GLY A 61 0.36 -13.83 -6.92
N TRP A 62 0.57 -14.58 -8.01
CA TRP A 62 1.53 -14.20 -9.06
C TRP A 62 1.18 -12.86 -9.72
N HIS A 63 -0.09 -12.68 -10.11
CA HIS A 63 -0.54 -11.44 -10.73
C HIS A 63 -0.51 -10.27 -9.75
N LEU A 64 -0.76 -10.52 -8.45
CA LEU A 64 -0.64 -9.49 -7.42
C LEU A 64 0.81 -8.99 -7.31
N ILE A 65 1.80 -9.88 -7.37
CA ILE A 65 3.23 -9.50 -7.37
C ILE A 65 3.54 -8.64 -8.59
N LEU A 66 3.07 -9.02 -9.78
CA LEU A 66 3.31 -8.25 -11.01
C LEU A 66 2.67 -6.85 -10.93
N LEU A 67 1.46 -6.75 -10.37
CA LEU A 67 0.80 -5.47 -10.14
C LEU A 67 1.58 -4.62 -9.12
N ALA A 68 1.97 -5.20 -7.99
CA ALA A 68 2.74 -4.50 -6.96
C ALA A 68 4.08 -3.98 -7.50
N ARG A 69 4.72 -4.67 -8.44
CA ARG A 69 5.97 -4.20 -9.07
C ARG A 69 5.81 -2.94 -9.92
N GLN A 70 4.59 -2.62 -10.36
CA GLN A 70 4.32 -1.53 -11.30
C GLN A 70 3.45 -0.42 -10.70
N SER A 71 2.70 -0.73 -9.64
CA SER A 71 1.72 0.17 -9.02
C SER A 71 2.01 0.36 -7.54
N GLU A 72 2.43 1.58 -7.21
CA GLU A 72 2.62 2.02 -5.83
C GLU A 72 1.30 2.01 -5.05
N ALA A 73 0.16 2.30 -5.71
CA ALA A 73 -1.14 2.24 -5.06
C ALA A 73 -1.49 0.81 -4.62
N VAL A 74 -1.12 -0.19 -5.43
CA VAL A 74 -1.29 -1.62 -5.09
C VAL A 74 -0.40 -2.02 -3.92
N ILE A 75 0.89 -1.61 -3.90
CA ILE A 75 1.75 -1.85 -2.72
C ILE A 75 1.13 -1.24 -1.46
N ALA A 76 0.69 0.02 -1.53
CA ALA A 76 0.08 0.69 -0.39
C ALA A 76 -1.20 0.00 0.09
N ALA A 77 -2.02 -0.51 -0.83
CA ALA A 77 -3.21 -1.29 -0.49
C ALA A 77 -2.86 -2.63 0.18
N ILE A 78 -1.85 -3.34 -0.30
CA ILE A 78 -1.36 -4.57 0.32
C ILE A 78 -0.87 -4.28 1.74
N LEU A 79 -0.11 -3.20 1.95
CA LEU A 79 0.37 -2.82 3.28
C LEU A 79 -0.76 -2.43 4.23
N ARG A 80 -1.77 -1.69 3.76
CA ARG A 80 -3.02 -1.40 4.50
C ARG A 80 -3.75 -2.67 4.93
N LEU A 81 -3.95 -3.58 3.97
CA LEU A 81 -4.61 -4.85 4.23
C LEU A 81 -3.83 -5.75 5.20
N ALA A 82 -2.51 -5.61 5.23
CA ALA A 82 -1.62 -6.31 6.14
C ALA A 82 -1.46 -5.60 7.50
N GLU A 83 -2.14 -4.48 7.73
CA GLU A 83 -2.01 -3.64 8.94
C GLU A 83 -0.55 -3.17 9.15
N ARG A 84 0.13 -2.88 8.04
CA ARG A 84 1.52 -2.41 7.97
C ARG A 84 1.62 -1.01 7.35
N ASP A 85 0.65 -0.13 7.65
CA ASP A 85 0.58 1.24 7.13
C ASP A 85 1.85 2.07 7.39
N GLN A 86 2.55 1.79 8.47
CA GLN A 86 3.82 2.40 8.81
C GLN A 86 4.93 2.15 7.79
N LEU A 87 4.79 1.13 6.92
CA LEU A 87 5.76 0.82 5.88
C LEU A 87 5.47 1.54 4.56
N ILE A 88 4.34 2.25 4.45
CA ILE A 88 4.10 3.15 3.34
C ILE A 88 5.15 4.28 3.45
N PRO A 89 6.04 4.47 2.46
CA PRO A 89 7.33 5.17 2.62
C PRO A 89 7.30 6.53 3.34
N GLY A 90 6.21 7.29 3.24
CA GLY A 90 6.04 8.58 3.91
C GLY A 90 5.94 8.53 5.44
N VAL A 91 5.47 7.42 6.03
CA VAL A 91 5.28 7.32 7.49
C VAL A 91 6.62 7.16 8.20
N ARG A 92 7.56 6.41 7.60
CA ARG A 92 8.91 6.19 8.16
C ARG A 92 9.79 7.42 8.05
N LEU A 93 9.73 8.14 6.93
CA LEU A 93 10.48 9.39 6.76
C LEU A 93 9.97 10.48 7.70
N ARG A 94 8.65 10.58 7.89
CA ARG A 94 8.06 11.54 8.82
C ARG A 94 8.40 11.21 10.28
N ALA A 95 8.33 9.95 10.68
CA ALA A 95 8.74 9.53 12.02
C ALA A 95 10.22 9.81 12.28
N LEU A 96 11.08 9.54 11.29
CA LEU A 96 12.50 9.87 11.36
C LEU A 96 12.75 11.38 11.43
N GLN A 97 12.03 12.19 10.65
CA GLN A 97 12.12 13.65 10.68
C GLN A 97 11.73 14.21 12.05
N VAL A 98 10.63 13.72 12.63
CA VAL A 98 10.19 14.13 13.98
C VAL A 98 11.24 13.79 15.02
N LEU A 99 11.79 12.58 14.98
CA LEU A 99 12.83 12.15 15.92
C LEU A 99 14.10 13.01 15.79
N LEU A 100 14.56 13.27 14.56
CA LEU A 100 15.74 14.11 14.32
C LEU A 100 15.55 15.55 14.83
N LEU A 101 14.36 16.12 14.68
CA LEU A 101 14.04 17.45 15.21
C LEU A 101 14.03 17.46 16.75
N GLN A 102 13.43 16.44 17.37
CA GLN A 102 13.39 16.32 18.83
C GLN A 102 14.80 16.22 19.41
N THR A 103 15.64 15.34 18.86
CA THR A 103 17.04 15.20 19.30
C THR A 103 17.84 16.49 19.07
N ALA A 104 17.62 17.19 17.96
CA ALA A 104 18.29 18.48 17.71
C ALA A 104 17.91 19.55 18.74
N THR A 105 16.63 19.59 19.15
CA THR A 105 16.16 20.49 20.22
C THR A 105 16.78 20.14 21.56
N GLU A 106 16.81 18.87 21.95
CA GLU A 106 17.41 18.42 23.21
C GLU A 106 18.90 18.76 23.29
N ILE A 107 19.64 18.59 22.19
CA ILE A 107 21.06 19.00 22.11
C ILE A 107 21.21 20.51 22.30
N GLY A 108 20.36 21.31 21.65
CA GLY A 108 20.38 22.77 21.79
C GLY A 108 20.09 23.23 23.22
N ASP A 109 19.09 22.63 23.86
CA ASP A 109 18.71 22.96 25.23
C ASP A 109 19.79 22.57 26.25
N ALA A 110 20.47 21.43 26.03
CA ALA A 110 21.60 21.00 26.83
C ALA A 110 22.77 21.98 26.71
N PHE A 111 23.09 22.45 25.50
CA PHE A 111 24.13 23.44 25.25
C PHE A 111 23.83 24.80 25.88
N ILE A 112 22.58 25.27 25.79
CA ILE A 112 22.14 26.53 26.40
C ILE A 112 22.20 26.45 27.93
N THR A 113 21.82 25.30 28.50
CA THR A 113 21.88 25.06 29.95
C THR A 113 23.31 25.03 30.46
N ASP A 114 24.23 24.46 29.68
CA ASP A 114 25.67 24.42 30.00
C ASP A 114 26.31 25.82 29.97
N GLN A 115 26.00 26.65 28.96
CA GLN A 115 26.52 28.03 28.88
C GLN A 115 25.99 28.96 29.97
N ARG A 116 24.80 28.69 30.54
CA ARG A 116 24.27 29.47 31.68
C ARG A 116 24.88 29.07 33.03
N ARG A 117 25.59 27.94 33.11
CA ARG A 117 26.50 27.64 34.22
C ARG A 117 27.85 28.32 33.97
N GLY A 118 27.86 29.65 33.97
CA GLY A 118 29.11 30.39 34.07
C GLY A 118 29.88 30.00 35.35
N PRO A 119 31.22 30.11 35.38
CA PRO A 119 32.04 29.64 36.49
C PRO A 119 31.58 30.29 37.80
N ARG A 120 31.32 29.46 38.82
CA ARG A 120 31.17 29.95 40.20
C ARG A 120 32.57 30.18 40.77
N VAL A 121 33.19 31.31 40.47
CA VAL A 121 34.26 31.90 41.31
C VAL A 121 34.28 33.41 41.11
#